data_AF-S9PBQ6-F1
#
_entry.id   AF-S9PBQ6-F1
#
_cell.length_a   1.000
_cell.length_b   1.000
_cell.length_c   1.000
_cell.angle_alpha   90.00
_cell.angle_beta   90.00
_cell.angle_gamma   90.00
#
_symmetry.space_group_name_H-M   'P 1'
#
loop_
_entity.id
_entity.type
_entity.pdbx_description
1 polymer ?
#
loop_
_entity_poly.entity_id
_entity_poly.type
_entity_poly.pdbx_seq_one_letter_code
_entity_poly.pdbx_strand_id
1 'polypeptide(L)'
;MKNFVPKMMLLAAVSLTSLSARAATCYYQPGNNTTSGDAFYGAFTCNQKYIDQFWNHFDFDKGDWDDGFGYEAACDLNRPLARTFNALYLLAYSAEDYARSTSDFSGNALRWAYPYSSTYIDELDGRCGSGDKNTGARATTVHGPIIDNYTELYWPFFYGENVVQRAGTILHESRHGAGKSHDAGTSCPRGASCDSSWGYKGANMYQVLYLWWFRVDGTRTTQAMRDFARTEAQNIINTGFKTNPGFVIP
;
A
#
# COMPACT_ATOMS: atom_id res chain seq x y z
N MET A 1 0.85 11.63 -64.70
CA MET A 1 1.73 11.93 -63.54
C MET A 1 1.03 11.41 -62.31
N LYS A 2 1.53 10.31 -61.73
CA LYS A 2 0.90 9.61 -60.59
C LYS A 2 1.52 10.13 -59.30
N ASN A 3 0.68 10.65 -58.41
CA ASN A 3 1.08 11.18 -57.11
C ASN A 3 1.54 10.03 -56.19
N PHE A 4 2.78 10.12 -55.74
CA PHE A 4 3.38 9.25 -54.72
C PHE A 4 2.92 9.74 -53.35
N VAL A 5 2.11 8.94 -52.65
CA VAL A 5 1.80 9.14 -51.23
C VAL A 5 2.79 8.29 -50.42
N PRO A 6 3.49 8.84 -49.42
CA PRO A 6 4.50 8.11 -48.68
C PRO A 6 3.85 7.07 -47.74
N LYS A 7 4.42 5.86 -47.74
CA LYS A 7 4.10 4.81 -46.76
C LYS A 7 4.53 5.29 -45.37
N MET A 8 3.54 5.54 -44.51
CA MET A 8 3.75 5.77 -43.09
C MET A 8 4.19 4.45 -42.45
N MET A 9 5.46 4.37 -42.04
CA MET A 9 6.00 3.26 -41.26
C MET A 9 5.30 3.23 -39.90
N LEU A 10 4.65 2.10 -39.61
CA LEU A 10 4.14 1.78 -38.29
C LEU A 10 5.37 1.53 -37.38
N LEU A 11 5.70 2.47 -36.50
CA LEU A 11 6.61 2.17 -35.39
C LEU A 11 5.86 1.27 -34.41
N ALA A 12 6.26 0.01 -34.33
CA ALA A 12 5.92 -0.84 -33.22
C ALA A 12 6.53 -0.23 -31.95
N ALA A 13 5.67 0.21 -31.02
CA ALA A 13 6.09 0.55 -29.68
C ALA A 13 6.62 -0.74 -29.03
N VAL A 14 7.94 -0.85 -28.90
CA VAL A 14 8.55 -1.84 -28.04
C VAL A 14 8.18 -1.46 -26.62
N SER A 15 7.18 -2.14 -26.05
CA SER A 15 6.97 -2.13 -24.61
C SER A 15 8.26 -2.64 -23.98
N LEU A 16 9.01 -1.73 -23.36
CA LEU A 16 10.03 -2.07 -22.40
C LEU A 16 9.33 -2.77 -21.25
N THR A 17 9.32 -4.10 -21.29
CA THR A 17 9.06 -4.91 -20.10
C THR A 17 10.11 -4.52 -19.08
N SER A 18 9.73 -3.79 -18.04
CA SER A 18 10.57 -3.62 -16.87
C SER A 18 10.83 -5.01 -16.33
N LEU A 19 12.07 -5.47 -16.47
CA LEU A 19 12.56 -6.65 -15.77
C LEU A 19 12.41 -6.35 -14.28
N SER A 20 11.32 -6.83 -13.69
CA SER A 20 11.12 -6.74 -12.25
C SER A 20 12.21 -7.58 -11.60
N ALA A 21 13.16 -6.91 -10.97
CA ALA A 21 14.24 -7.59 -10.30
C ALA A 21 13.70 -8.20 -9.00
N ARG A 22 13.88 -9.52 -8.85
CA ARG A 22 13.66 -10.25 -7.60
C ARG A 22 14.71 -9.82 -6.56
N ALA A 23 14.46 -10.05 -5.28
CA ALA A 23 15.26 -9.51 -4.16
C ALA A 23 16.77 -9.80 -4.26
N ALA A 24 17.18 -10.82 -5.01
CA ALA A 24 18.57 -11.18 -5.27
C ALA A 24 19.49 -10.01 -5.73
N THR A 25 18.95 -8.95 -6.36
CA THR A 25 19.76 -7.79 -6.79
C THR A 25 19.58 -6.54 -5.91
N CYS A 26 18.79 -6.63 -4.85
CA CYS A 26 18.39 -5.48 -4.02
C CYS A 26 18.78 -5.73 -2.57
N TYR A 27 19.35 -4.71 -1.92
CA TYR A 27 19.82 -4.83 -0.55
C TYR A 27 18.77 -4.32 0.43
N TYR A 28 18.59 -5.03 1.55
CA TYR A 28 17.66 -4.59 2.61
C TYR A 28 18.06 -3.23 3.17
N GLN A 29 17.06 -2.41 3.51
CA GLN A 29 17.28 -1.09 4.10
C GLN A 29 16.43 -0.84 5.36
N PRO A 30 16.41 -1.79 6.33
CA PRO A 30 15.43 -1.84 7.41
C PRO A 30 15.39 -0.61 8.32
N GLY A 31 16.48 0.16 8.36
CA GLY A 31 16.60 1.29 9.29
C GLY A 31 16.47 0.81 10.73
N ASN A 32 15.80 1.60 11.57
CA ASN A 32 15.53 1.25 12.97
C ASN A 32 14.10 0.71 13.11
N ASN A 33 13.96 -0.55 13.54
CA ASN A 33 12.67 -1.24 13.68
C ASN A 33 11.80 -0.67 14.81
N THR A 34 12.39 -0.02 15.81
CA THR A 34 11.64 0.69 16.85
C THR A 34 11.09 2.00 16.31
N THR A 35 11.89 2.78 15.58
CA THR A 35 11.46 4.06 14.98
C THR A 35 10.35 3.87 13.95
N SER A 36 10.43 2.82 13.14
CA SER A 36 9.39 2.48 12.14
C SER A 36 8.15 1.82 12.76
N GLY A 37 8.20 1.44 14.03
CA GLY A 37 7.11 0.77 14.75
C GLY A 37 7.03 -0.75 14.54
N ASP A 38 7.89 -1.32 13.71
CA ASP A 38 7.92 -2.76 13.43
C ASP A 38 8.25 -3.61 14.67
N ALA A 39 9.14 -3.14 15.54
CA ALA A 39 9.49 -3.85 16.77
C ALA A 39 8.30 -4.00 17.73
N PHE A 40 7.36 -3.04 17.73
CA PHE A 40 6.16 -3.10 18.56
C PHE A 40 5.20 -4.20 18.05
N TYR A 41 4.96 -4.26 16.74
CA TYR A 41 4.02 -5.22 16.17
C TYR A 41 4.61 -6.62 15.95
N GLY A 42 5.92 -6.73 15.72
CA GLY A 42 6.61 -8.00 15.47
C GLY A 42 6.39 -9.05 16.56
N ALA A 43 6.24 -8.62 17.81
CA ALA A 43 5.93 -9.51 18.93
C ALA A 43 4.54 -10.16 18.82
N PHE A 44 3.57 -9.50 18.17
CA PHE A 44 2.23 -10.03 17.95
C PHE A 44 2.13 -10.82 16.66
N THR A 45 2.70 -10.30 15.57
CA THR A 45 2.55 -10.84 14.21
C THR A 45 3.34 -12.13 13.99
N CYS A 46 4.42 -12.37 14.74
CA CYS A 46 5.12 -13.66 14.76
C CYS A 46 4.34 -14.74 15.54
N ASN A 47 3.05 -14.84 15.28
CA ASN A 47 2.19 -15.91 15.73
C ASN A 47 1.56 -16.53 14.49
N GLN A 48 1.68 -17.85 14.36
CA GLN A 48 1.24 -18.59 13.17
C GLN A 48 -0.20 -18.28 12.77
N LYS A 49 -1.10 -18.05 13.76
CA LYS A 49 -2.51 -17.75 13.46
C LYS A 49 -2.69 -16.47 12.63
N TYR A 50 -1.85 -15.45 12.84
CA TYR A 50 -1.93 -14.21 12.08
C TYR A 50 -1.23 -14.35 10.73
N ILE A 51 -0.11 -15.07 10.70
CA ILE A 51 0.58 -15.43 9.46
C ILE A 51 -0.39 -16.15 8.53
N ASP A 52 -1.01 -17.25 8.99
CA ASP A 52 -1.97 -18.04 8.21
C ASP A 52 -3.17 -17.20 7.76
N GLN A 53 -3.69 -16.34 8.63
CA GLN A 53 -4.78 -15.42 8.27
C GLN A 53 -4.36 -14.49 7.12
N PHE A 54 -3.16 -13.90 7.19
CA PHE A 54 -2.69 -12.97 6.18
C PHE A 54 -2.37 -13.67 4.86
N TRP A 55 -1.76 -14.86 4.90
CA TRP A 55 -1.59 -15.72 3.73
C TRP A 55 -2.92 -15.99 3.04
N ASN A 56 -3.93 -16.43 3.80
CA ASN A 56 -5.22 -16.80 3.24
C ASN A 56 -6.03 -15.62 2.67
N HIS A 57 -5.81 -14.40 3.14
CA HIS A 57 -6.62 -13.24 2.76
C HIS A 57 -6.03 -12.38 1.65
N PHE A 58 -4.75 -12.55 1.32
CA PHE A 58 -4.03 -11.74 0.32
C PHE A 58 -3.15 -12.63 -0.57
N ASP A 59 -3.55 -13.90 -0.68
CA ASP A 59 -2.93 -14.98 -1.48
C ASP A 59 -1.42 -14.87 -1.64
N PHE A 60 -0.70 -14.65 -0.55
CA PHE A 60 0.75 -14.56 -0.65
C PHE A 60 1.25 -15.86 -1.32
N ASP A 61 2.31 -15.77 -2.13
CA ASP A 61 2.89 -16.94 -2.79
C ASP A 61 4.38 -17.09 -2.46
N LYS A 62 4.98 -18.23 -2.83
CA LYS A 62 6.42 -18.41 -2.63
C LYS A 62 7.23 -17.60 -3.64
N GLY A 63 6.77 -17.50 -4.88
CA GLY A 63 7.55 -16.92 -5.97
C GLY A 63 7.83 -15.42 -5.79
N ASP A 64 7.01 -14.74 -4.99
CA ASP A 64 7.07 -13.29 -4.78
C ASP A 64 7.65 -12.92 -3.42
N TRP A 65 7.69 -13.88 -2.50
CA TRP A 65 8.21 -13.68 -1.15
C TRP A 65 9.49 -14.46 -0.86
N ASP A 66 10.00 -15.26 -1.80
CA ASP A 66 11.29 -15.93 -1.72
C ASP A 66 12.47 -14.99 -2.08
N ASP A 67 13.65 -15.52 -2.39
CA ASP A 67 14.86 -14.78 -2.80
C ASP A 67 15.30 -13.64 -1.85
N GLY A 68 14.89 -13.70 -0.58
CA GLY A 68 15.20 -12.70 0.42
C GLY A 68 14.00 -11.84 0.84
N PHE A 69 12.83 -11.92 0.21
CA PHE A 69 11.67 -11.16 0.68
C PHE A 69 11.11 -11.63 2.03
N GLY A 70 11.36 -12.89 2.40
CA GLY A 70 11.16 -13.39 3.76
C GLY A 70 10.21 -14.57 3.90
N TYR A 71 9.85 -15.27 2.83
CA TYR A 71 8.97 -16.45 2.84
C TYR A 71 9.30 -17.44 3.97
N GLU A 72 10.54 -17.90 4.03
CA GLU A 72 11.02 -18.85 5.07
C GLU A 72 11.39 -18.17 6.41
N ALA A 73 11.23 -16.85 6.50
CA ALA A 73 11.65 -16.03 7.64
C ALA A 73 10.62 -14.92 7.91
N ALA A 74 9.34 -15.28 7.94
CA ALA A 74 8.20 -14.35 8.00
C ALA A 74 8.16 -13.45 9.25
N CYS A 75 8.96 -13.77 10.28
CA CYS A 75 9.10 -12.96 11.49
C CYS A 75 10.34 -12.05 11.50
N ASP A 76 11.23 -12.14 10.51
CA ASP A 76 12.43 -11.32 10.46
C ASP A 76 12.08 -9.89 10.05
N LEU A 77 12.01 -8.99 11.03
CA LEU A 77 11.66 -7.58 10.85
C LEU A 77 12.61 -6.82 9.91
N ASN A 78 13.77 -7.37 9.56
CA ASN A 78 14.64 -6.76 8.57
C ASN A 78 14.23 -7.07 7.13
N ARG A 79 13.34 -8.04 6.93
CA ARG A 79 12.86 -8.48 5.62
C ARG A 79 11.50 -7.88 5.29
N PRO A 80 11.20 -7.72 3.99
CA PRO A 80 9.92 -7.18 3.51
C PRO A 80 8.68 -7.85 4.11
N LEU A 81 8.61 -9.19 4.12
CA LEU A 81 7.40 -9.93 4.50
C LEU A 81 6.92 -9.61 5.92
N ALA A 82 7.83 -9.64 6.90
CA ALA A 82 7.46 -9.36 8.30
C ALA A 82 6.91 -7.93 8.49
N ARG A 83 7.38 -6.97 7.68
CA ARG A 83 6.94 -5.57 7.71
C ARG A 83 5.56 -5.40 7.07
N THR A 84 5.27 -6.17 6.03
CA THR A 84 3.94 -6.28 5.44
C THR A 84 2.96 -6.88 6.45
N PHE A 85 3.34 -7.96 7.14
CA PHE A 85 2.51 -8.55 8.19
C PHE A 85 2.24 -7.60 9.35
N ASN A 86 3.22 -6.80 9.76
CA ASN A 86 3.00 -5.74 10.75
C ASN A 86 1.98 -4.70 10.27
N ALA A 87 2.03 -4.30 9.01
CA ALA A 87 1.07 -3.37 8.42
C ALA A 87 -0.34 -3.98 8.37
N LEU A 88 -0.47 -5.25 7.96
CA LEU A 88 -1.74 -5.97 7.93
C LEU A 88 -2.33 -6.17 9.32
N TYR A 89 -1.50 -6.47 10.32
CA TYR A 89 -1.95 -6.56 11.71
C TYR A 89 -2.47 -5.23 12.22
N LEU A 90 -1.75 -4.14 11.96
CA LEU A 90 -2.20 -2.79 12.30
C LEU A 90 -3.53 -2.49 11.60
N LEU A 91 -3.65 -2.81 10.31
CA LEU A 91 -4.87 -2.61 9.54
C LEU A 91 -6.06 -3.40 10.12
N ALA A 92 -5.84 -4.64 10.55
CA ALA A 92 -6.86 -5.54 11.08
C ALA A 92 -7.29 -5.23 12.52
N TYR A 93 -6.35 -4.84 13.39
CA TYR A 93 -6.54 -4.90 14.84
C TYR A 93 -6.46 -3.55 15.55
N SER A 94 -6.50 -2.44 14.81
CA SER A 94 -6.45 -1.09 15.39
C SER A 94 -7.79 -0.60 15.96
N ALA A 95 -8.92 -1.22 15.63
CA ALA A 95 -10.18 -0.95 16.31
C ALA A 95 -10.28 -1.71 17.64
N GLU A 96 -10.95 -1.14 18.65
CA GLU A 96 -11.28 -1.88 19.88
C GLU A 96 -12.25 -3.03 19.55
N ASP A 97 -13.25 -2.75 18.72
CA ASP A 97 -14.21 -3.67 18.14
C ASP A 97 -13.86 -4.01 16.68
N TYR A 98 -12.65 -4.52 16.44
CA TYR A 98 -12.24 -4.92 15.08
C TYR A 98 -13.21 -5.91 14.41
N ALA A 99 -13.27 -5.84 13.08
CA ALA A 99 -14.10 -6.73 12.26
C ALA A 99 -13.66 -8.19 12.44
N ARG A 100 -14.63 -9.10 12.51
CA ARG A 100 -14.37 -10.56 12.65
C ARG A 100 -14.55 -11.33 11.35
N SER A 101 -14.89 -10.64 10.28
CA SER A 101 -15.11 -11.21 8.94
C SER A 101 -14.68 -10.21 7.88
N THR A 102 -14.13 -10.70 6.77
CA THR A 102 -13.72 -9.91 5.61
C THR A 102 -14.91 -9.32 4.84
N SER A 103 -16.14 -9.74 5.13
CA SER A 103 -17.36 -9.15 4.55
C SER A 103 -17.98 -8.04 5.42
N ASP A 104 -17.35 -7.68 6.55
CA ASP A 104 -17.87 -6.65 7.45
C ASP A 104 -17.29 -5.27 7.15
N PHE A 105 -18.06 -4.47 6.40
CA PHE A 105 -17.70 -3.08 6.07
C PHE A 105 -18.41 -2.04 6.95
N SER A 106 -18.90 -2.44 8.12
CA SER A 106 -19.61 -1.53 9.03
C SER A 106 -18.65 -0.69 9.88
N GLY A 107 -19.19 0.35 10.53
CA GLY A 107 -18.46 1.18 11.48
C GLY A 107 -17.49 2.17 10.85
N ASN A 108 -16.47 2.54 11.60
CA ASN A 108 -15.44 3.48 11.15
C ASN A 108 -14.31 2.78 10.36
N ALA A 109 -13.39 3.58 9.81
CA ALA A 109 -12.33 3.03 8.97
C ALA A 109 -11.38 2.06 9.68
N LEU A 110 -11.25 2.10 11.00
CA LEU A 110 -10.44 1.09 11.70
C LEU A 110 -11.08 -0.30 11.67
N ARG A 111 -12.41 -0.36 11.56
CA ARG A 111 -13.14 -1.61 11.50
C ARG A 111 -13.17 -2.18 10.08
N TRP A 112 -13.55 -1.37 9.10
CA TRP A 112 -13.79 -1.86 7.74
C TRP A 112 -12.56 -1.88 6.82
N ALA A 113 -11.48 -1.15 7.14
CA ALA A 113 -10.36 -1.01 6.22
C ALA A 113 -9.67 -2.34 5.88
N TYR A 114 -9.40 -3.20 6.87
CA TYR A 114 -8.80 -4.50 6.60
C TYR A 114 -9.72 -5.43 5.79
N PRO A 115 -11.00 -5.65 6.18
CA PRO A 115 -11.96 -6.36 5.34
C PRO A 115 -12.02 -5.85 3.91
N TYR A 116 -12.07 -4.52 3.74
CA TYR A 116 -12.11 -3.89 2.43
C TYR A 116 -10.84 -4.20 1.64
N SER A 117 -9.66 -4.06 2.25
CA SER A 117 -8.39 -4.40 1.61
C SER A 117 -8.32 -5.85 1.18
N SER A 118 -8.69 -6.81 2.03
CA SER A 118 -8.70 -8.24 1.67
C SER A 118 -9.78 -8.62 0.65
N THR A 119 -10.76 -7.74 0.40
CA THR A 119 -11.80 -8.01 -0.61
C THR A 119 -11.40 -7.54 -2.00
N TYR A 120 -10.58 -6.49 -2.07
CA TYR A 120 -10.25 -5.80 -3.33
C TYR A 120 -8.78 -5.92 -3.73
N ILE A 121 -7.96 -6.52 -2.88
CA ILE A 121 -6.62 -6.98 -3.22
C ILE A 121 -6.69 -8.51 -3.15
N ASP A 122 -6.45 -9.17 -4.27
CA ASP A 122 -6.40 -10.62 -4.33
C ASP A 122 -5.02 -11.11 -3.83
N GLU A 123 -3.96 -10.51 -4.38
CA GLU A 123 -2.57 -10.84 -4.06
C GLU A 123 -1.75 -9.62 -3.62
N LEU A 124 -0.86 -9.80 -2.64
CA LEU A 124 0.20 -8.85 -2.31
C LEU A 124 1.57 -9.44 -2.69
N ASP A 125 2.29 -8.75 -3.58
CA ASP A 125 3.55 -9.27 -4.13
C ASP A 125 4.76 -8.45 -3.65
N GLY A 126 5.85 -9.14 -3.33
CA GLY A 126 7.14 -8.50 -3.09
C GLY A 126 7.89 -8.18 -4.38
N ARG A 127 8.26 -6.91 -4.60
CA ARG A 127 9.08 -6.48 -5.75
C ARG A 127 10.15 -5.47 -5.34
N CYS A 128 11.27 -5.43 -6.06
CA CYS A 128 12.30 -4.43 -5.76
C CYS A 128 11.92 -3.02 -6.16
N GLY A 129 11.24 -2.87 -7.29
CA GLY A 129 11.12 -1.57 -7.95
C GLY A 129 12.50 -0.98 -8.26
N SER A 130 12.77 0.22 -7.74
CA SER A 130 14.08 0.89 -7.85
C SER A 130 15.19 0.28 -6.99
N GLY A 131 14.85 -0.55 -6.01
CA GLY A 131 15.79 -1.05 -4.99
C GLY A 131 16.25 0.01 -3.97
N ASP A 132 15.64 1.21 -3.97
CA ASP A 132 15.94 2.30 -3.04
C ASP A 132 14.67 2.72 -2.29
N LYS A 133 14.75 2.81 -0.97
CA LYS A 133 13.63 3.17 -0.11
C LYS A 133 13.15 4.62 -0.29
N ASN A 134 13.94 5.48 -0.91
CA ASN A 134 13.65 6.92 -1.06
C ASN A 134 13.15 7.29 -2.46
N THR A 135 13.14 6.35 -3.41
CA THR A 135 12.82 6.65 -4.81
C THR A 135 11.87 5.62 -5.41
N GLY A 136 11.02 6.06 -6.34
CA GLY A 136 10.05 5.21 -7.01
C GLY A 136 8.70 5.13 -6.28
N ALA A 137 7.83 4.26 -6.79
CA ALA A 137 6.51 4.03 -6.21
C ALA A 137 6.63 3.23 -4.90
N ARG A 138 5.64 3.42 -4.00
CA ARG A 138 5.49 2.60 -2.79
C ARG A 138 4.86 1.26 -3.13
N ALA A 139 3.81 1.31 -3.95
CA ALA A 139 3.09 0.15 -4.43
C ALA A 139 2.46 0.45 -5.79
N THR A 140 1.96 -0.58 -6.48
CA THR A 140 1.14 -0.44 -7.69
C THR A 140 0.13 -1.57 -7.77
N THR A 141 -1.13 -1.22 -7.95
CA THR A 141 -2.22 -2.20 -8.15
C THR A 141 -2.55 -2.36 -9.62
N VAL A 142 -2.66 -3.61 -10.05
CA VAL A 142 -3.17 -3.96 -11.37
C VAL A 142 -4.59 -4.51 -11.21
N HIS A 143 -5.53 -3.93 -11.94
CA HIS A 143 -6.94 -4.30 -11.89
C HIS A 143 -7.56 -4.23 -13.28
N GLY A 144 -8.43 -5.19 -13.60
CA GLY A 144 -9.18 -5.19 -14.86
C GLY A 144 -10.21 -6.31 -14.95
N PRO A 145 -11.10 -6.28 -15.95
CA PRO A 145 -12.22 -7.23 -16.07
C PRO A 145 -11.81 -8.68 -16.35
N ILE A 146 -10.54 -8.92 -16.67
CA ILE A 146 -9.97 -10.23 -17.02
C ILE A 146 -8.59 -10.44 -16.36
N ILE A 147 -8.24 -9.59 -15.39
CA ILE A 147 -6.97 -9.64 -14.68
C ILE A 147 -7.28 -10.07 -13.25
N ASP A 148 -6.44 -10.96 -12.72
CA ASP A 148 -6.44 -11.24 -11.29
C ASP A 148 -5.81 -10.08 -10.55
N ASN A 149 -6.49 -9.56 -9.51
CA ASN A 149 -6.13 -8.26 -8.96
C ASN A 149 -4.96 -8.36 -7.97
N TYR A 150 -3.74 -8.09 -8.43
CA TYR A 150 -2.57 -8.06 -7.56
C TYR A 150 -2.09 -6.64 -7.25
N THR A 151 -1.44 -6.49 -6.10
CA THR A 151 -0.77 -5.27 -5.69
C THR A 151 0.70 -5.57 -5.43
N GLU A 152 1.57 -4.99 -6.25
CA GLU A 152 3.02 -5.06 -6.03
C GLU A 152 3.44 -4.03 -4.97
N LEU A 153 4.23 -4.48 -3.99
CA LEU A 153 4.82 -3.68 -2.93
C LEU A 153 6.32 -3.52 -3.15
N TYR A 154 6.85 -2.29 -3.01
CA TYR A 154 8.24 -1.96 -3.36
C TYR A 154 9.08 -1.48 -2.17
N TRP A 155 10.39 -1.26 -2.40
CA TRP A 155 11.33 -0.80 -1.37
C TRP A 155 10.88 0.43 -0.58
N PRO A 156 10.31 1.48 -1.20
CA PRO A 156 9.77 2.61 -0.44
C PRO A 156 8.68 2.21 0.56
N PHE A 157 7.81 1.25 0.21
CA PHE A 157 6.83 0.71 1.16
C PHE A 157 7.52 -0.09 2.29
N PHE A 158 8.44 -1.01 1.96
CA PHE A 158 9.08 -1.84 2.99
C PHE A 158 9.98 -1.04 3.94
N TYR A 159 10.72 -0.06 3.42
CA TYR A 159 11.83 0.55 4.14
C TYR A 159 11.78 2.07 4.24
N GLY A 160 11.00 2.72 3.38
CA GLY A 160 10.79 4.18 3.39
C GLY A 160 9.60 4.61 4.25
N GLU A 161 8.64 3.71 4.45
CA GLU A 161 7.47 3.95 5.27
C GLU A 161 7.63 3.36 6.69
N ASN A 162 6.98 4.00 7.66
CA ASN A 162 6.69 3.37 8.95
C ASN A 162 5.46 2.45 8.84
N VAL A 163 5.23 1.61 9.86
CA VAL A 163 4.14 0.62 9.85
C VAL A 163 2.74 1.23 9.63
N VAL A 164 2.51 2.45 10.11
CA VAL A 164 1.22 3.16 9.99
C VAL A 164 1.01 3.63 8.55
N GLN A 165 2.07 4.17 7.93
CA GLN A 165 2.05 4.57 6.52
C GLN A 165 1.81 3.36 5.61
N ARG A 166 2.50 2.23 5.86
CA ARG A 166 2.27 0.98 5.11
C ARG A 166 0.82 0.52 5.18
N ALA A 167 0.21 0.50 6.37
CA ALA A 167 -1.19 0.12 6.51
C ALA A 167 -2.13 1.04 5.70
N GLY A 168 -1.87 2.36 5.72
CA GLY A 168 -2.58 3.31 4.88
C GLY A 168 -2.37 3.09 3.38
N THR A 169 -1.16 2.71 2.96
CA THR A 169 -0.83 2.38 1.56
C THR A 169 -1.59 1.13 1.10
N ILE A 170 -1.69 0.07 1.91
CA ILE A 170 -2.49 -1.12 1.56
C ILE A 170 -3.97 -0.73 1.33
N LEU A 171 -4.54 0.13 2.19
CA LEU A 171 -5.90 0.62 1.97
C LEU A 171 -6.02 1.48 0.70
N HIS A 172 -5.02 2.33 0.44
CA HIS A 172 -4.95 3.13 -0.79
C HIS A 172 -5.02 2.23 -2.03
N GLU A 173 -4.16 1.22 -2.10
CA GLU A 173 -4.06 0.28 -3.21
C GLU A 173 -5.34 -0.53 -3.39
N SER A 174 -5.98 -0.96 -2.30
CA SER A 174 -7.27 -1.66 -2.39
C SER A 174 -8.38 -0.80 -3.02
N ARG A 175 -8.25 0.54 -2.96
CA ARG A 175 -9.20 1.42 -3.65
C ARG A 175 -9.00 1.39 -5.16
N HIS A 176 -7.76 1.23 -5.62
CA HIS A 176 -7.46 0.96 -7.02
C HIS A 176 -7.95 -0.42 -7.44
N GLY A 177 -7.76 -1.45 -6.60
CA GLY A 177 -8.29 -2.81 -6.81
C GLY A 177 -9.82 -2.86 -6.90
N ALA A 178 -10.52 -1.93 -6.23
CA ALA A 178 -11.96 -1.72 -6.37
C ALA A 178 -12.36 -0.92 -7.64
N GLY A 179 -11.45 -0.78 -8.61
CA GLY A 179 -11.69 -0.11 -9.89
C GLY A 179 -11.67 1.42 -9.82
N LYS A 180 -11.08 2.02 -8.78
CA LYS A 180 -11.06 3.48 -8.63
C LYS A 180 -9.67 4.09 -8.69
N SER A 181 -9.30 4.56 -9.88
CA SER A 181 -8.07 5.32 -10.13
C SER A 181 -8.13 6.75 -9.62
N HIS A 182 -6.99 7.42 -9.57
CA HIS A 182 -6.89 8.87 -9.49
C HIS A 182 -7.47 9.54 -10.75
N ASP A 183 -8.10 10.71 -10.62
CA ASP A 183 -8.86 11.37 -11.70
C ASP A 183 -8.44 12.82 -12.01
N ALA A 184 -7.47 13.37 -11.28
CA ALA A 184 -7.09 14.79 -11.45
C ALA A 184 -5.89 15.03 -12.38
N GLY A 185 -5.31 13.97 -12.96
CA GLY A 185 -4.05 14.06 -13.69
C GLY A 185 -2.98 14.74 -12.83
N THR A 186 -2.12 15.57 -13.42
CA THR A 186 -1.01 16.25 -12.70
C THR A 186 -1.41 17.55 -11.99
N SER A 187 -2.68 17.68 -11.57
CA SER A 187 -3.23 18.94 -11.06
C SER A 187 -2.91 19.24 -9.58
N CYS A 188 -2.13 18.38 -8.92
CA CYS A 188 -1.66 18.59 -7.54
C CYS A 188 -0.19 18.17 -7.42
N PRO A 189 0.51 18.50 -6.32
CA PRO A 189 1.94 18.21 -6.17
C PRO A 189 2.34 16.74 -6.34
N ARG A 190 1.42 15.79 -6.13
CA ARG A 190 1.64 14.35 -6.31
C ARG A 190 1.52 13.85 -7.76
N GLY A 191 1.39 14.73 -8.75
CA GLY A 191 1.42 14.35 -10.16
C GLY A 191 0.24 13.43 -10.52
N ALA A 192 0.46 12.34 -11.25
CA ALA A 192 -0.63 11.43 -11.64
C ALA A 192 -1.37 10.78 -10.45
N SER A 193 -0.85 10.88 -9.22
CA SER A 193 -1.45 10.33 -8.01
C SER A 193 -2.43 11.30 -7.31
N CYS A 194 -3.09 12.19 -8.07
CA CYS A 194 -3.99 13.21 -7.55
C CYS A 194 -5.46 12.80 -7.66
N ASP A 195 -6.19 12.91 -6.54
CA ASP A 195 -7.65 12.88 -6.54
C ASP A 195 -8.20 14.30 -6.83
N SER A 196 -9.31 14.41 -7.55
CA SER A 196 -9.86 15.71 -7.93
C SER A 196 -10.40 16.47 -6.72
N SER A 197 -10.99 15.75 -5.76
CA SER A 197 -11.58 16.29 -4.55
C SER A 197 -11.80 15.20 -3.50
N TRP A 198 -12.12 15.56 -2.26
CA TRP A 198 -12.58 14.59 -1.25
C TRP A 198 -13.87 13.87 -1.67
N GLY A 199 -14.79 14.60 -2.30
CA GLY A 199 -16.07 14.07 -2.79
C GLY A 199 -15.92 12.99 -3.86
N TYR A 200 -14.79 12.97 -4.57
CA TYR A 200 -14.45 11.90 -5.49
C TYR A 200 -14.33 10.55 -4.79
N LYS A 201 -13.96 10.49 -3.49
CA LYS A 201 -13.79 9.24 -2.72
C LYS A 201 -12.79 8.28 -3.39
N GLY A 202 -11.67 8.83 -3.88
CA GLY A 202 -10.54 8.11 -4.45
C GLY A 202 -9.61 7.55 -3.38
N ALA A 203 -8.45 7.05 -3.82
CA ALA A 203 -7.52 6.34 -2.96
C ALA A 203 -6.87 7.23 -1.88
N ASN A 204 -6.58 8.51 -2.19
CA ASN A 204 -6.04 9.45 -1.20
C ASN A 204 -7.04 9.70 -0.08
N MET A 205 -8.33 9.81 -0.39
CA MET A 205 -9.37 10.01 0.63
C MET A 205 -9.47 8.80 1.58
N TYR A 206 -9.40 7.57 1.06
CA TYR A 206 -9.49 6.35 1.88
C TYR A 206 -8.29 6.24 2.82
N GLN A 207 -7.08 6.48 2.29
CA GLN A 207 -5.86 6.50 3.09
C GLN A 207 -5.93 7.55 4.21
N VAL A 208 -6.33 8.79 3.89
CA VAL A 208 -6.49 9.86 4.89
C VAL A 208 -7.53 9.48 5.95
N LEU A 209 -8.67 8.91 5.54
CA LEU A 209 -9.75 8.53 6.45
C LEU A 209 -9.29 7.48 7.47
N TYR A 210 -8.56 6.47 7.03
CA TYR A 210 -7.99 5.45 7.92
C TYR A 210 -6.97 6.05 8.89
N LEU A 211 -6.02 6.83 8.37
CA LEU A 211 -4.99 7.47 9.18
C LEU A 211 -5.58 8.43 10.22
N TRP A 212 -6.63 9.18 9.86
CA TRP A 212 -7.36 10.03 10.79
C TRP A 212 -7.98 9.22 11.93
N TRP A 213 -8.71 8.14 11.60
CA TRP A 213 -9.30 7.29 12.64
C TRP A 213 -8.24 6.61 13.51
N PHE A 214 -7.12 6.16 12.93
CA PHE A 214 -6.00 5.59 13.69
C PHE A 214 -5.40 6.61 14.65
N ARG A 215 -5.25 7.86 14.21
CA ARG A 215 -4.78 8.96 15.05
C ARG A 215 -5.67 9.15 16.27
N VAL A 216 -7.01 9.22 16.10
CA VAL A 216 -7.93 9.58 17.18
C VAL A 216 -8.34 8.39 18.05
N ASP A 217 -8.67 7.25 17.45
CA ASP A 217 -9.29 6.10 18.12
C ASP A 217 -8.51 4.78 17.97
N GLY A 218 -7.37 4.79 17.29
CA GLY A 218 -6.54 3.59 17.13
C GLY A 218 -6.18 2.96 18.48
N THR A 219 -6.23 1.65 18.60
CA THR A 219 -5.86 0.90 19.80
C THR A 219 -4.61 0.09 19.51
N ARG A 220 -3.99 -0.49 20.56
CA ARG A 220 -2.75 -1.30 20.42
C ARG A 220 -1.65 -0.53 19.68
N THR A 221 -1.48 0.74 20.05
CA THR A 221 -0.62 1.70 19.34
C THR A 221 0.16 2.55 20.35
N THR A 222 1.11 3.32 19.85
CA THR A 222 1.89 4.30 20.64
C THR A 222 1.57 5.72 20.20
N GLN A 223 1.93 6.72 21.04
CA GLN A 223 1.76 8.12 20.66
C GLN A 223 2.56 8.48 19.39
N ALA A 224 3.79 7.96 19.26
CA ALA A 224 4.61 8.20 18.07
C ALA A 224 3.95 7.68 16.78
N MET A 225 3.30 6.51 16.83
CA MET A 225 2.56 5.97 15.68
C MET A 225 1.35 6.83 15.33
N ARG A 226 0.62 7.34 16.34
CA ARG A 226 -0.47 8.29 16.12
C ARG A 226 0.06 9.56 15.45
N ASP A 227 1.21 10.08 15.87
CA ASP A 227 1.83 11.27 15.27
C ASP A 227 2.28 11.04 13.82
N PHE A 228 2.72 9.81 13.49
CA PHE A 228 2.97 9.41 12.10
C PHE A 228 1.71 9.43 11.26
N ALA A 229 0.60 8.87 11.75
CA ALA A 229 -0.70 8.93 11.06
C ALA A 229 -1.13 10.37 10.79
N ARG A 230 -1.03 11.25 11.80
CA ARG A 230 -1.35 12.68 11.65
C ARG A 230 -0.51 13.32 10.55
N THR A 231 0.80 13.11 10.60
CA THR A 231 1.75 13.70 9.66
C THR A 231 1.49 13.25 8.23
N GLU A 232 1.31 11.95 8.01
CA GLU A 232 1.04 11.42 6.67
C GLU A 232 -0.33 11.86 6.15
N ALA A 233 -1.37 11.79 6.97
CA ALA A 233 -2.71 12.22 6.58
C ALA A 233 -2.73 13.70 6.19
N GLN A 234 -2.06 14.56 6.97
CA GLN A 234 -1.96 15.99 6.65
C GLN A 234 -1.15 16.22 5.37
N ASN A 235 -0.07 15.47 5.16
CA ASN A 235 0.72 15.54 3.94
C ASN A 235 -0.15 15.19 2.71
N ILE A 236 -0.96 14.12 2.78
CA ILE A 236 -1.86 13.73 1.69
C ILE A 236 -2.94 14.80 1.46
N ILE A 237 -3.55 15.36 2.51
CA ILE A 237 -4.51 16.48 2.37
C ILE A 237 -3.89 17.66 1.63
N ASN A 238 -2.66 18.02 1.99
CA ASN A 238 -1.98 19.19 1.45
C ASN A 238 -1.53 19.00 -0.01
N THR A 239 -1.24 17.76 -0.41
CA THR A 239 -0.50 17.50 -1.65
C THR A 239 -1.18 16.53 -2.62
N GLY A 240 -2.23 15.81 -2.20
CA GLY A 240 -2.86 14.73 -2.96
C GLY A 240 -4.22 15.06 -3.58
N PHE A 241 -4.70 16.30 -3.44
CA PHE A 241 -5.98 16.73 -3.99
C PHE A 241 -5.82 17.97 -4.87
N LYS A 242 -6.47 17.99 -6.04
CA LYS A 242 -6.59 19.20 -6.87
C LYS A 242 -7.37 20.28 -6.13
N THR A 243 -8.52 19.92 -5.57
CA THR A 243 -9.25 20.77 -4.63
C THR A 243 -8.96 20.30 -3.22
N ASN A 244 -8.10 21.03 -2.51
CA ASN A 244 -7.75 20.74 -1.13
C ASN A 244 -9.02 20.71 -0.26
N PRO A 245 -9.26 19.66 0.53
CA PRO A 245 -10.49 19.52 1.31
C PRO A 245 -10.56 20.41 2.55
N GLY A 246 -9.48 21.11 2.92
CA GLY A 246 -9.46 22.07 4.02
C GLY A 246 -9.43 21.46 5.42
N PHE A 247 -9.22 20.14 5.53
CA PHE A 247 -9.16 19.46 6.83
C PHE A 247 -7.80 19.63 7.51
N VAL A 248 -7.82 19.67 8.84
CA VAL A 248 -6.64 19.63 9.70
C VAL A 248 -6.73 18.39 10.58
N ILE A 249 -5.69 17.57 10.58
CA ILE A 249 -5.62 16.36 11.40
C ILE A 249 -5.14 16.73 12.82
N PRO A 250 -5.88 16.38 13.89
CA PRO A 250 -5.51 16.70 15.28
C PRO A 250 -4.31 15.88 15.80
#